data_AF-A0A357D3U6-F1
#
_entry.id   AF-A0A357D3U6-F1
#
_cell.length_a   1.000
_cell.length_b   1.000
_cell.length_c   1.000
_cell.angle_alpha   90.00
_cell.angle_beta   90.00
_cell.angle_gamma   90.00
#
_symmetry.space_group_name_H-M   'P 1'
#
loop_
_entity.id
_entity.type
_entity.pdbx_description
1 polymer ?
#
loop_
_entity_poly.entity_id
_entity_poly.type
_entity_poly.pdbx_seq_one_letter_code
_entity_poly.pdbx_strand_id
1 'polypeptide(L)'
;DPDPLVFTLEGLKNIKLWDVDHPHLYEIRVELKINEYSDEYCDRIGFRQAEFKKDGFFLNGKRLKIIGLNRHQSFPYVGYAMPRRVQEKDAEILKEELHVNLVRTSHYPQSKHFINRCDELGLLVFEELPGWQHLGGEQWKAVAKENLREMIERDWN
;
A
#
# COMPACT_ATOMS: atom_id res chain seq x y z
N ASP A 1 7.98 5.49 25.26
CA ASP A 1 7.20 6.46 24.50
C ASP A 1 6.23 7.22 25.39
N PRO A 2 6.01 8.52 25.16
CA PRO A 2 4.80 9.16 25.64
C PRO A 2 3.58 8.47 25.03
N ASP A 3 2.45 8.45 25.74
CA ASP A 3 1.21 7.90 25.22
C ASP A 3 0.82 8.60 23.91
N PRO A 4 0.31 7.86 22.91
CA PRO A 4 -0.10 8.46 21.65
C PRO A 4 -1.25 9.45 21.88
N LEU A 5 -1.18 10.62 21.25
CA LEU A 5 -2.32 11.52 21.16
C LEU A 5 -3.36 10.91 20.22
N VAL A 6 -4.53 10.60 20.75
CA VAL A 6 -5.63 9.99 19.98
C VAL A 6 -6.70 11.04 19.69
N PHE A 7 -6.99 11.22 18.40
CA PHE A 7 -8.10 12.05 17.92
C PHE A 7 -9.15 11.17 17.28
N THR A 8 -10.42 11.40 17.58
CA THR A 8 -11.54 10.65 17.01
C THR A 8 -12.40 11.58 16.17
N LEU A 9 -12.60 11.20 14.90
CA LEU A 9 -13.50 11.88 13.97
C LEU A 9 -14.76 11.03 13.80
N GLU A 10 -15.90 11.52 14.29
CA GLU A 10 -17.18 10.80 14.24
C GLU A 10 -18.21 11.51 13.38
N GLY A 11 -19.28 10.77 13.00
CA GLY A 11 -20.42 11.36 12.30
C GLY A 11 -20.14 11.83 10.87
N LEU A 12 -19.06 11.36 10.25
CA LEU A 12 -18.74 11.62 8.85
C LEU A 12 -19.86 11.08 7.95
N LYS A 13 -20.47 11.96 7.16
CA LYS A 13 -21.59 11.63 6.25
C LYS A 13 -21.10 11.55 4.81
N ASN A 14 -21.82 10.79 3.99
CA ASN A 14 -21.58 10.68 2.54
C ASN A 14 -20.16 10.23 2.17
N ILE A 15 -19.55 9.37 3.00
CA ILE A 15 -18.28 8.72 2.68
C ILE A 15 -18.47 7.88 1.42
N LYS A 16 -17.59 8.07 0.44
CA LYS A 16 -17.48 7.19 -0.73
C LYS A 16 -16.42 6.13 -0.43
N LEU A 17 -16.77 4.87 -0.65
CA LEU A 17 -15.84 3.77 -0.42
C LEU A 17 -14.78 3.74 -1.51
N TRP A 18 -13.56 3.40 -1.13
CA TRP A 18 -12.52 3.01 -2.08
C TRP A 18 -12.85 1.61 -2.62
N ASP A 19 -12.81 1.47 -3.94
CA ASP A 19 -13.07 0.23 -4.65
C ASP A 19 -12.13 0.11 -5.86
N VAL A 20 -12.01 -1.08 -6.44
CA VAL A 20 -11.16 -1.29 -7.62
C VAL A 20 -11.66 -0.52 -8.83
N ASP A 21 -12.96 -0.24 -8.92
CA ASP A 21 -13.54 0.54 -10.02
C ASP A 21 -13.70 2.03 -9.68
N HIS A 22 -13.73 2.36 -8.39
CA HIS A 22 -13.96 3.72 -7.88
C HIS A 22 -12.99 4.01 -6.72
N PRO A 23 -11.72 4.33 -7.02
CA PRO A 23 -10.67 4.52 -6.02
C PRO A 23 -10.79 5.87 -5.29
N HIS A 24 -11.84 6.03 -4.50
CA HIS A 24 -12.05 7.25 -3.71
C HIS A 24 -11.03 7.35 -2.57
N LEU A 25 -10.20 8.40 -2.61
CA LEU A 25 -9.21 8.73 -1.60
C LEU A 25 -9.58 10.03 -0.88
N TYR A 26 -9.15 10.13 0.38
CA TYR A 26 -9.26 11.29 1.25
C TYR A 26 -7.87 11.65 1.76
N GLU A 27 -7.63 12.93 2.07
CA GLU A 27 -6.39 13.39 2.69
C GLU A 27 -6.59 13.57 4.19
N ILE A 28 -5.67 13.03 4.99
CA ILE A 28 -5.50 13.36 6.39
C ILE A 28 -4.34 14.34 6.49
N ARG A 29 -4.59 15.48 7.12
CA ARG A 29 -3.60 16.51 7.40
C ARG A 29 -3.52 16.73 8.90
N VAL A 30 -2.33 16.56 9.46
CA VAL A 30 -2.02 16.80 10.87
C VAL A 30 -1.02 17.94 10.92
N GLU A 31 -1.38 19.00 11.63
CA GLU A 31 -0.55 20.20 11.75
C GLU A 31 -0.20 20.43 13.22
N LEU A 32 1.09 20.54 13.51
CA LEU A 32 1.61 20.91 14.82
C LEU A 32 2.04 22.38 14.77
N LYS A 33 1.41 23.22 15.61
CA LYS A 33 1.73 24.66 15.73
C LYS A 33 2.27 24.97 17.11
N ILE A 34 3.44 25.61 17.17
CA ILE A 34 4.05 26.11 18.42
C ILE A 34 4.59 27.52 18.14
N ASN A 35 3.92 28.55 18.70
CA ASN A 35 4.23 29.96 18.44
C ASN A 35 4.26 30.27 16.92
N GLU A 36 5.40 30.70 16.39
CA GLU A 36 5.66 30.96 14.97
C GLU A 36 6.04 29.72 14.14
N TYR A 37 6.29 28.57 14.78
CA TYR A 37 6.69 27.34 14.09
C TYR A 37 5.48 26.47 13.75
N SER A 38 5.51 25.87 12.56
CA SER A 38 4.54 24.88 12.12
C SER A 38 5.23 23.70 11.46
N ASP A 39 4.77 22.49 11.77
CA ASP A 39 5.11 21.27 11.03
C ASP A 39 3.81 20.61 10.55
N GLU A 40 3.89 19.94 9.40
CA GLU A 40 2.73 19.32 8.77
C GLU A 40 3.06 17.91 8.28
N TYR A 41 2.16 17.00 8.59
CA TYR A 41 2.11 15.67 8.02
C TYR A 41 0.83 15.49 7.21
N CYS A 42 0.98 15.10 5.95
CA CYS A 42 -0.15 14.75 5.08
C CYS A 42 -0.02 13.30 4.62
N ASP A 43 -1.13 12.57 4.65
CA ASP A 43 -1.22 11.26 4.03
C ASP A 43 -2.60 11.05 3.39
N ARG A 44 -2.74 10.03 2.54
CA ARG A 44 -4.01 9.68 1.90
C ARG A 44 -4.53 8.36 2.44
N ILE A 45 -5.84 8.27 2.57
CA ILE A 45 -6.54 7.06 2.99
C ILE A 45 -7.72 6.75 2.07
N GLY A 46 -8.14 5.49 2.05
CA GLY A 46 -9.36 5.04 1.39
C GLY A 46 -10.23 4.23 2.35
N PHE A 47 -11.54 4.52 2.40
CA PHE A 47 -12.47 3.75 3.23
C PHE A 47 -12.86 2.46 2.49
N ARG A 48 -12.37 1.30 2.95
CA ARG A 48 -12.69 0.00 2.36
C ARG A 48 -12.76 -1.08 3.43
N GLN A 49 -13.45 -2.17 3.11
CA GLN A 49 -13.40 -3.41 3.88
C GLN A 49 -12.96 -4.55 2.97
N ALA A 50 -11.83 -5.20 3.29
CA ALA A 50 -11.28 -6.32 2.55
C ALA A 50 -11.27 -7.57 3.43
N GLU A 51 -11.94 -8.64 2.99
CA GLU A 51 -12.15 -9.85 3.80
C GLU A 51 -11.87 -11.12 2.98
N PHE A 52 -11.07 -12.03 3.54
CA PHE A 52 -10.98 -13.40 3.06
C PHE A 52 -11.94 -14.29 3.87
N LYS A 53 -12.93 -14.88 3.19
CA LYS A 53 -13.86 -15.86 3.73
C LYS A 53 -13.58 -17.23 3.10
N LYS A 54 -14.14 -18.30 3.66
CA LYS A 54 -13.92 -19.68 3.17
C LYS A 54 -14.30 -19.85 1.69
N ASP A 55 -15.25 -19.06 1.20
CA ASP A 55 -15.80 -19.11 -0.15
C ASP A 55 -15.24 -18.03 -1.10
N GLY A 56 -14.32 -17.19 -0.65
CA GLY A 56 -13.58 -16.26 -1.52
C GLY A 56 -13.15 -14.95 -0.85
N PHE A 57 -12.66 -14.04 -1.68
CA PHE A 57 -12.32 -12.68 -1.29
C PHE A 57 -13.51 -11.75 -1.50
N PHE A 58 -13.71 -10.83 -0.57
CA PHE A 58 -14.77 -9.83 -0.58
C PHE A 58 -14.17 -8.44 -0.40
N LEU A 59 -14.59 -7.51 -1.25
CA LEU A 59 -14.29 -6.09 -1.13
C LEU A 59 -15.61 -5.36 -0.93
N ASN A 60 -15.72 -4.58 0.14
CA ASN A 60 -16.91 -3.81 0.49
C ASN A 60 -18.19 -4.68 0.55
N GLY A 61 -18.06 -5.89 1.10
CA GLY A 61 -19.14 -6.88 1.20
C GLY A 61 -19.50 -7.60 -0.11
N LYS A 62 -18.89 -7.24 -1.24
CA LYS A 62 -19.12 -7.87 -2.54
C LYS A 62 -18.03 -8.87 -2.86
N ARG A 63 -18.40 -10.06 -3.34
CA ARG A 63 -17.44 -11.09 -3.74
C ARG A 63 -16.65 -10.62 -4.95
N LEU A 64 -15.32 -10.60 -4.85
CA LEU A 64 -14.42 -10.22 -5.92
C LEU A 64 -13.48 -11.38 -6.23
N LYS A 65 -13.47 -11.83 -7.48
CA LYS A 65 -12.48 -12.82 -7.94
C LYS A 65 -11.16 -12.09 -8.15
N ILE A 66 -10.15 -12.46 -7.37
CA ILE A 66 -8.78 -11.95 -7.54
C ILE A 66 -8.21 -12.48 -8.86
N ILE A 67 -7.76 -11.56 -9.70
CA ILE A 67 -7.04 -11.82 -10.96
C ILE A 67 -5.84 -10.87 -10.95
N GLY A 68 -4.64 -11.43 -10.88
CA GLY A 68 -3.43 -10.64 -10.62
C GLY A 68 -2.16 -11.23 -11.18
N LEU A 69 -1.11 -10.41 -11.16
CA LEU A 69 0.24 -10.74 -11.62
C LEU A 69 1.27 -10.37 -10.55
N ASN A 70 2.46 -10.97 -10.67
CA ASN A 70 3.64 -10.57 -9.90
C ASN A 70 4.38 -9.46 -10.64
N ARG A 71 4.96 -8.50 -9.91
CA ARG A 71 5.76 -7.40 -10.47
C ARG A 71 7.09 -7.29 -9.74
N HIS A 72 8.19 -7.30 -10.49
CA HIS A 72 9.52 -6.90 -10.02
C HIS A 72 9.73 -5.40 -10.28
N GLN A 73 10.65 -4.75 -9.54
CA GLN A 73 11.04 -3.35 -9.80
C GLN A 73 12.29 -3.22 -10.69
N SER A 74 12.78 -4.32 -11.28
CA SER A 74 13.95 -4.35 -12.16
C SER A 74 13.64 -3.83 -13.55
N PHE A 75 14.55 -3.02 -14.07
CA PHE A 75 14.58 -2.59 -15.47
C PHE A 75 15.91 -2.95 -16.13
N PRO A 76 15.91 -3.30 -17.42
CA PRO A 76 17.14 -3.57 -18.17
C PRO A 76 18.16 -2.44 -18.02
N TYR A 77 19.43 -2.79 -17.82
CA TYR A 77 20.59 -1.88 -17.74
C TYR A 77 20.65 -0.95 -16.52
N VAL A 78 19.52 -0.65 -15.87
CA VAL A 78 19.43 0.34 -14.77
C VAL A 78 19.13 -0.31 -13.40
N GLY A 79 18.72 -1.59 -13.40
CA GLY A 79 18.40 -2.30 -12.16
C GLY A 79 17.17 -1.70 -11.50
N TYR A 80 17.26 -1.31 -10.22
CA TYR A 80 16.15 -0.74 -9.44
C TYR A 80 16.12 0.79 -9.42
N ALA A 81 17.07 1.47 -10.06
CA ALA A 81 17.23 2.93 -10.00
C ALA A 81 16.28 3.68 -10.96
N MET A 82 14.99 3.33 -10.95
CA MET A 82 13.99 3.94 -11.83
C MET A 82 13.23 5.08 -11.17
N PRO A 83 12.95 6.17 -11.90
CA PRO A 83 12.25 7.33 -11.37
C PRO A 83 10.76 7.05 -11.11
N ARG A 84 10.14 7.90 -10.29
CA ARG A 84 8.70 7.91 -9.98
C ARG A 84 7.80 7.58 -11.19
N ARG A 85 7.97 8.30 -12.31
CA ARG A 85 7.15 8.13 -13.52
C ARG A 85 7.12 6.69 -14.05
N VAL A 86 8.19 5.93 -13.85
CA VAL A 86 8.27 4.55 -14.33
C VAL A 86 7.63 3.58 -13.34
N GLN A 87 7.78 3.86 -12.04
CA GLN A 87 7.05 3.12 -10.99
C GLN A 87 5.53 3.28 -11.19
N GLU A 88 5.07 4.51 -11.44
CA GLU A 88 3.66 4.79 -11.70
C GLU A 88 3.16 4.10 -12.99
N LYS A 89 3.97 4.12 -14.06
CA LYS A 89 3.60 3.50 -15.34
C LYS A 89 3.41 1.99 -15.24
N ASP A 90 4.18 1.28 -14.41
CA ASP A 90 3.96 -0.16 -14.20
C ASP A 90 2.59 -0.45 -13.57
N ALA A 91 2.15 0.37 -12.61
CA ALA A 91 0.82 0.23 -12.01
C ALA A 91 -0.29 0.52 -13.02
N GLU A 92 -0.09 1.53 -13.89
CA GLU A 92 -1.01 1.84 -15.00
C GLU A 92 -1.12 0.69 -15.99
N ILE A 93 0.01 0.09 -16.41
CA ILE A 93 -0.01 -1.07 -17.33
C ILE A 93 -0.81 -2.23 -16.71
N LEU A 94 -0.56 -2.53 -15.43
CA LEU A 94 -1.28 -3.59 -14.72
C LEU A 94 -2.80 -3.33 -14.70
N LYS A 95 -3.21 -2.12 -14.32
CA LYS A 95 -4.63 -1.80 -14.14
C LYS A 95 -5.36 -1.56 -15.47
N GLU A 96 -4.79 -0.73 -16.33
CA GLU A 96 -5.47 -0.16 -17.49
C GLU A 96 -5.26 -0.98 -18.76
N GLU A 97 -4.09 -1.62 -18.92
CA GLU A 97 -3.76 -2.38 -20.13
C GLU A 97 -3.98 -3.89 -19.94
N LEU A 98 -3.64 -4.41 -18.75
CA LEU A 98 -3.77 -5.84 -18.43
C LEU A 98 -5.03 -6.18 -17.64
N HIS A 99 -5.76 -5.17 -17.16
CA HIS A 99 -7.04 -5.30 -16.45
C HIS A 99 -6.99 -6.24 -15.24
N VAL A 100 -5.85 -6.29 -14.53
CA VAL A 100 -5.76 -7.00 -13.26
C VAL A 100 -6.33 -6.16 -12.12
N ASN A 101 -6.85 -6.83 -11.09
CA ASN A 101 -7.37 -6.18 -9.88
C ASN A 101 -6.46 -6.36 -8.66
N LEU A 102 -5.38 -7.14 -8.78
CA LEU A 102 -4.37 -7.29 -7.74
C LEU A 102 -2.97 -7.39 -8.35
N VAL A 103 -1.99 -6.82 -7.67
CA VAL A 103 -0.55 -7.03 -7.93
C VAL A 103 0.14 -7.57 -6.69
N ARG A 104 1.08 -8.50 -6.89
CA ARG A 104 2.02 -8.93 -5.85
C ARG A 104 3.40 -8.33 -6.06
N THR A 105 3.97 -7.71 -5.04
CA THR A 105 5.31 -7.10 -5.09
C THR A 105 6.41 -8.15 -4.86
N SER A 106 6.53 -9.10 -5.78
CA SER A 106 7.56 -10.14 -5.72
C SER A 106 8.98 -9.54 -5.77
N HIS A 107 9.86 -9.71 -4.78
CA HIS A 107 9.71 -10.43 -3.51
C HIS A 107 10.23 -9.61 -2.34
N TYR A 108 9.76 -8.36 -2.28
CA TYR A 108 10.23 -7.33 -1.36
C TYR A 108 9.28 -6.13 -1.39
N PRO A 109 9.31 -5.27 -0.35
CA PRO A 109 8.60 -4.01 -0.37
C PRO A 109 9.09 -3.13 -1.52
N GLN A 110 8.17 -2.44 -2.20
CA GLN A 110 8.50 -1.66 -3.40
C GLN A 110 8.45 -0.16 -3.14
N SER A 111 8.67 0.63 -4.20
CA SER A 111 8.64 2.08 -4.13
C SER A 111 7.26 2.58 -3.68
N LYS A 112 7.24 3.55 -2.76
CA LYS A 112 6.02 4.29 -2.40
C LYS A 112 5.32 4.90 -3.60
N HIS A 113 6.06 5.29 -4.64
CA HIS A 113 5.45 5.79 -5.88
C HIS A 113 4.59 4.74 -6.59
N PHE A 114 4.97 3.46 -6.53
CA PHE A 114 4.17 2.37 -7.07
C PHE A 114 2.94 2.11 -6.21
N ILE A 115 3.12 1.97 -4.89
CA ILE A 115 2.03 1.72 -3.92
C ILE A 115 0.97 2.82 -3.98
N ASN A 116 1.39 4.08 -3.89
CA ASN A 116 0.51 5.24 -3.98
C ASN A 116 -0.26 5.29 -5.31
N ARG A 117 0.35 4.83 -6.40
CA ARG A 117 -0.33 4.77 -7.70
C ARG A 117 -1.35 3.64 -7.75
N CYS A 118 -1.09 2.51 -7.11
CA CYS A 118 -2.08 1.44 -6.95
C CYS A 118 -3.34 1.93 -6.22
N ASP A 119 -3.18 2.74 -5.17
CA ASP A 119 -4.30 3.36 -4.46
C ASP A 119 -5.11 4.29 -5.36
N GLU A 120 -4.44 5.14 -6.14
CA GLU A 120 -5.07 6.07 -7.09
C GLU A 120 -5.83 5.38 -8.22
N LEU A 121 -5.36 4.19 -8.63
CA LEU A 121 -5.89 3.45 -9.78
C LEU A 121 -6.95 2.41 -9.41
N GLY A 122 -7.11 2.07 -8.13
CA GLY A 122 -8.00 0.97 -7.72
C GLY A 122 -7.37 -0.40 -8.02
N LEU A 123 -6.10 -0.57 -7.67
CA LEU A 123 -5.35 -1.82 -7.81
C LEU A 123 -4.99 -2.36 -6.41
N LEU A 124 -5.49 -3.54 -6.05
CA LEU A 124 -5.15 -4.16 -4.76
C LEU A 124 -3.68 -4.58 -4.75
N VAL A 125 -3.05 -4.52 -3.58
CA VAL A 125 -1.64 -4.89 -3.40
C VAL A 125 -1.52 -6.05 -2.42
N PHE A 126 -0.74 -7.06 -2.80
CA PHE A 126 -0.15 -8.04 -1.91
C PHE A 126 1.34 -7.69 -1.77
N GLU A 127 1.70 -7.05 -0.66
CA GLU A 127 3.10 -6.75 -0.33
C GLU A 127 3.71 -7.79 0.61
N GLU A 128 5.00 -8.06 0.48
CA GLU A 128 5.72 -9.05 1.27
C GLU A 128 7.12 -8.56 1.66
N LEU A 129 7.62 -9.05 2.81
CA LEU A 129 8.98 -8.76 3.26
C LEU A 129 10.03 -9.35 2.30
N PRO A 130 11.27 -8.83 2.28
CA PRO A 130 12.31 -9.32 1.38
C PRO A 130 12.65 -10.79 1.63
N GLY A 131 12.56 -11.63 0.62
CA GLY A 131 12.93 -13.04 0.77
C GLY A 131 12.92 -13.85 -0.52
N TRP A 132 13.75 -14.89 -0.57
CA TRP A 132 13.73 -15.85 -1.67
C TRP A 132 14.17 -17.24 -1.18
N GLN A 133 13.21 -18.06 -0.77
CA GLN A 133 13.34 -19.45 -0.29
C GLN A 133 14.22 -19.69 0.96
N HIS A 134 15.44 -19.14 0.98
CA HIS A 134 16.43 -19.35 2.03
C HIS A 134 15.96 -18.81 3.38
N LEU A 135 16.19 -19.61 4.42
CA LEU A 135 15.99 -19.23 5.81
C LEU A 135 17.34 -19.30 6.54
N GLY A 136 17.83 -18.12 6.95
CA GLY A 136 19.10 -18.02 7.68
C GLY A 136 19.00 -18.36 9.17
N GLY A 137 20.12 -18.21 9.88
CA GLY A 137 20.20 -18.37 11.33
C GLY A 137 19.48 -17.26 12.12
N GLU A 138 19.62 -17.26 13.45
CA GLU A 138 18.85 -16.37 14.33
C GLU A 138 19.03 -14.88 14.05
N GLN A 139 20.25 -14.43 13.71
CA GLN A 139 20.49 -13.04 13.32
C GLN A 139 19.75 -12.65 12.04
N TRP A 140 19.73 -13.52 11.03
CA TRP A 140 18.98 -13.30 9.79
C TRP A 140 17.48 -13.21 10.07
N LYS A 141 16.95 -14.09 10.93
CA LYS A 141 15.54 -14.07 11.33
C LYS A 141 15.17 -12.82 12.12
N ALA A 142 16.08 -12.29 12.94
CA ALA A 142 15.88 -11.04 13.65
C ALA A 142 15.71 -9.87 12.67
N VAL A 143 16.55 -9.78 11.64
CA VAL A 143 16.41 -8.77 10.56
C VAL A 143 15.12 -8.99 9.76
N ALA A 144 14.73 -10.23 9.47
CA ALA A 144 13.48 -10.48 8.75
C ALA A 144 12.24 -9.99 9.52
N LYS A 145 12.23 -10.12 10.86
CA LYS A 145 11.17 -9.55 11.72
C LYS A 145 11.16 -8.02 11.67
N GLU A 146 12.35 -7.42 11.62
CA GLU A 146 12.50 -5.98 11.49
C GLU A 146 11.96 -5.47 10.15
N ASN A 147 12.34 -6.13 9.04
CA ASN A 147 11.84 -5.80 7.71
C ASN A 147 10.30 -5.88 7.63
N LEU A 148 9.70 -6.87 8.32
CA LEU A 148 8.25 -7.00 8.39
C LEU A 148 7.63 -5.79 9.11
N ARG A 149 8.21 -5.39 10.24
CA ARG A 149 7.75 -4.25 11.04
C ARG A 149 7.86 -2.95 10.24
N GLU A 150 9.02 -2.68 9.63
CA GLU A 150 9.25 -1.50 8.80
C GLU A 150 8.30 -1.42 7.61
N MET A 151 8.06 -2.53 6.91
CA MET A 151 7.09 -2.59 5.81
C MET A 151 5.69 -2.20 6.27
N ILE A 152 5.21 -2.80 7.37
CA ILE A 152 3.87 -2.52 7.90
C ILE A 152 3.77 -1.06 8.36
N GLU A 153 4.70 -0.56 9.16
CA GLU A 153 4.70 0.82 9.67
C GLU A 153 4.76 1.85 8.53
N ARG A 154 5.47 1.51 7.45
CA ARG A 154 5.56 2.38 6.27
C ARG A 154 4.24 2.43 5.50
N ASP A 155 3.51 1.33 5.36
CA ASP A 155 2.39 1.15 4.40
C ASP A 155 1.01 0.84 5.03
N TRP A 156 0.80 1.14 6.31
CA TRP A 156 -0.44 0.79 7.04
C TRP A 156 -1.68 1.64 6.74
N ASN A 157 -1.54 2.73 5.96
CA ASN A 157 -2.62 3.69 5.65
C ASN A 157 -3.29 3.29 4.33
#